data_AF-A0A7W1AFY3-F1
#
_entry.id   AF-A0A7W1AFY3-F1
#
_cell.length_a   1.000
_cell.length_b   1.000
_cell.length_c   1.000
_cell.angle_alpha   90.00
_cell.angle_beta   90.00
_cell.angle_gamma   90.00
#
_symmetry.space_group_name_H-M   'P 1'
#
loop_
_entity.id
_entity.type
_entity.pdbx_description
1 polymer ?
#
loop_
_entity_poly.entity_id
_entity_poly.type
_entity_poly.pdbx_seq_one_letter_code
_entity_poly.pdbx_strand_id
1 'polypeptide(L)' 'MTHVVIVGGGPAGLSAAACLAERDVAFTILERGEGPFAGLRALDPEMQLLTPPRFSRLPGMTTQGADYERFGEVV' A
#
# COMPACT_ATOMS: atom_id res chain seq x y z
N MET A 1 -1.30 10.34 25.13
CA MET A 1 -0.68 9.62 24.00
C MET A 1 -1.79 9.32 23.01
N THR A 2 -1.67 9.77 21.77
CA THR A 2 -2.72 9.62 20.75
C THR A 2 -2.46 8.34 19.98
N HIS A 3 -3.46 7.45 19.92
CA HIS A 3 -3.40 6.21 19.14
C HIS A 3 -4.33 6.33 17.94
N VAL A 4 -3.81 6.07 16.74
CA VAL A 4 -4.57 6.20 15.49
C VAL A 4 -5.03 4.83 15.01
N VAL A 5 -6.32 4.70 14.73
CA VAL A 5 -6.86 3.51 14.05
C VAL A 5 -7.06 3.82 12.58
N ILE A 6 -6.41 3.06 11.71
CA ILE A 6 -6.57 3.13 10.26
C ILE A 6 -7.48 1.98 9.83
N VAL A 7 -8.58 2.31 9.15
CA VAL A 7 -9.50 1.30 8.60
C VAL A 7 -9.21 1.13 7.12
N GLY A 8 -8.67 -0.04 6.75
CA GLY A 8 -8.22 -0.41 5.42
C GLY A 8 -6.70 -0.52 5.31
N GLY A 9 -6.20 -1.70 4.95
CA GLY A 9 -4.80 -2.03 4.68
C GLY A 9 -4.42 -1.95 3.20
N GLY A 10 -5.11 -1.09 2.42
CA GLY A 10 -4.76 -0.79 1.04
C GLY A 10 -3.69 0.31 0.91
N PRO A 11 -3.41 0.79 -0.32
CA PRO A 11 -2.38 1.80 -0.59
C PRO A 11 -2.49 3.05 0.27
N ALA A 12 -3.71 3.58 0.44
CA ALA A 12 -3.94 4.78 1.24
C ALA A 12 -3.67 4.55 2.74
N GLY A 13 -4.15 3.43 3.29
CA GLY A 13 -3.97 3.11 4.71
C GLY A 13 -2.52 2.81 5.07
N LEU A 14 -1.81 2.07 4.21
CA LEU A 14 -0.39 1.80 4.41
C LEU A 14 0.47 3.07 4.23
N SER A 15 0.11 3.97 3.32
CA SER A 15 0.77 5.27 3.20
C SER A 15 0.59 6.12 4.46
N ALA A 16 -0.64 6.15 5.01
CA ALA A 16 -0.90 6.85 6.27
C ALA A 16 -0.10 6.23 7.43
N ALA A 17 -0.06 4.90 7.51
CA ALA A 17 0.74 4.18 8.50
C ALA A 17 2.24 4.50 8.40
N ALA A 18 2.81 4.52 7.20
CA ALA A 18 4.21 4.88 6.98
C ALA A 18 4.51 6.30 7.48
N CYS A 19 3.65 7.28 7.15
CA CYS A 19 3.80 8.65 7.64
C CYS A 19 3.69 8.77 9.17
N LEU A 20 2.83 7.97 9.82
CA LEU A 20 2.70 7.94 11.28
C LEU A 20 3.92 7.30 11.94
N ALA A 21 4.45 6.23 11.34
CA ALA A 21 5.66 5.56 11.80
C ALA A 21 6.87 6.51 11.80
N GLU A 22 7.05 7.31 10.75
CA GLU A 22 8.11 8.35 10.68
C GLU A 22 8.02 9.42 11.78
N ARG A 23 6.86 9.55 12.43
CA ARG A 23 6.56 10.57 13.45
C ARG A 23 6.44 9.98 14.85
N ASP A 24 6.82 8.71 15.03
CA ASP A 24 6.69 7.98 16.29
C ASP A 24 5.25 8.00 16.87
N VAL A 25 4.23 8.03 16.00
CA VAL A 25 2.83 7.96 16.41
C VAL A 25 2.37 6.51 16.39
N ALA A 26 1.84 6.03 17.52
CA ALA A 26 1.29 4.68 17.62
C ALA A 26 0.01 4.53 16.79
N PHE A 27 -0.09 3.42 16.04
CA PHE A 27 -1.27 3.13 15.23
C PHE A 27 -1.60 1.63 15.15
N THR A 28 -2.81 1.34 14.71
CA THR A 28 -3.27 0.00 14.35
C THR A 28 -4.00 0.06 13.01
N ILE A 29 -3.72 -0.90 12.12
CA ILE A 29 -4.41 -1.04 10.84
C ILE A 29 -5.39 -2.20 10.95
N LEU A 30 -6.65 -1.95 10.56
CA LEU A 30 -7.69 -2.97 10.44
C LEU A 30 -7.96 -3.22 8.96
N GLU A 31 -7.60 -4.40 8.47
CA GLU A 31 -7.92 -4.86 7.10
C GLU A 31 -8.95 -5.97 7.16
N ARG A 32 -9.90 -5.96 6.22
CA ARG A 32 -10.95 -6.97 6.14
C ARG A 32 -10.43 -8.27 5.50
N GLY A 33 -9.55 -8.17 4.52
CA GLY A 33 -8.97 -9.32 3.85
C GLY A 33 -7.86 -10.00 4.65
N GLU A 34 -7.42 -11.15 4.14
CA GLU A 34 -6.39 -12.01 4.75
C GLU A 34 -5.02 -11.34 4.89
N GLY A 35 -4.79 -10.20 4.23
CA GLY A 35 -3.52 -9.50 4.27
C GLY A 35 -3.58 -8.10 3.66
N PRO A 36 -2.47 -7.35 3.70
CA PRO A 36 -2.39 -6.02 3.12
C PRO A 36 -2.68 -6.08 1.61
N PHE A 37 -3.24 -4.98 1.09
CA PHE A 37 -3.67 -4.85 -0.30
C PHE A 37 -4.69 -5.88 -0.80
N ALA A 38 -5.47 -6.50 0.09
CA ALA A 38 -6.48 -7.50 -0.30
C ALA A 38 -7.42 -7.02 -1.41
N GLY A 39 -7.86 -5.76 -1.38
CA GLY A 39 -8.69 -5.19 -2.44
C GLY A 39 -7.99 -5.08 -3.81
N LEU A 40 -6.68 -4.82 -3.82
CA LEU A 40 -5.87 -4.75 -5.04
C LEU A 40 -5.63 -6.15 -5.63
N ARG A 41 -5.37 -7.14 -4.76
CA ARG A 41 -5.21 -8.56 -5.14
C ARG A 41 -6.49 -9.20 -5.67
N ALA A 42 -7.65 -8.60 -5.39
CA ALA A 42 -8.95 -9.05 -5.88
C ALA A 42 -9.34 -8.44 -7.24
N LEU A 43 -8.54 -7.52 -7.79
CA LEU A 43 -8.74 -7.00 -9.14
C LEU A 43 -8.42 -8.06 -10.19
N ASP A 44 -8.85 -7.78 -11.43
CA ASP A 44 -8.53 -8.63 -12.57
C ASP A 44 -6.99 -8.78 -12.71
N PRO A 45 -6.46 -10.01 -12.80
CA PRO A 45 -5.03 -10.27 -12.83
C PRO A 45 -4.32 -9.76 -14.10
N GLU A 46 -5.06 -9.39 -15.15
CA GLU A 46 -4.52 -8.76 -16.35
C GLU A 46 -4.43 -7.24 -16.23
N MET A 47 -5.01 -6.62 -15.19
CA MET A 47 -4.89 -5.19 -14.98
C MET A 47 -3.46 -4.79 -14.57
N GLN A 48 -2.98 -3.72 -15.21
CA GLN A 48 -1.67 -3.13 -15.00
C GLN A 48 -1.77 -1.67 -14.58
N LEU A 49 -0.74 -1.18 -13.90
CA LEU A 49 -0.57 0.24 -13.67
C LEU A 49 -0.32 0.97 -15.00
N LEU A 50 -0.92 2.14 -15.17
CA LEU A 50 -0.70 3.00 -16.35
C LEU A 50 0.54 3.89 -16.21
N THR A 51 1.21 3.84 -15.05
CA THR A 51 2.40 4.61 -14.74
C THR A 51 3.52 3.69 -14.28
N PRO A 52 4.77 3.97 -14.69
CA PRO A 52 5.92 3.19 -14.23
C PRO A 52 6.03 3.12 -12.70
N PRO A 53 6.64 2.08 -12.13
CA PRO A 53 6.69 1.83 -10.70
C PRO A 53 7.23 3.00 -9.88
N ARG A 54 8.18 3.76 -10.43
CA ARG A 54 8.74 4.97 -9.79
C ARG A 54 7.71 6.06 -9.47
N PHE A 55 6.58 6.10 -10.19
CA PHE A 55 5.50 7.06 -9.96
C PHE A 55 4.33 6.47 -9.14
N SER A 56 4.36 5.17 -8.87
CA SER A 56 3.28 4.44 -8.19
C SER A 56 3.68 3.96 -6.79
N ARG A 57 4.87 4.36 -6.30
CA ARG A 57 5.41 3.92 -4.99
C ARG A 57 4.66 4.54 -3.83
N LEU A 58 4.55 3.79 -2.74
CA LEU A 58 4.14 4.32 -1.44
C LEU A 58 5.35 4.89 -0.68
N PRO A 59 5.13 5.72 0.36
CA PRO A 59 6.20 6.21 1.23
C PRO A 59 7.08 5.06 1.75
N GLY A 60 8.40 5.23 1.69
CA GLY A 60 9.37 4.24 2.13
C GLY A 60 9.63 3.07 1.17
N MET A 61 8.85 2.91 0.08
CA MET A 61 9.10 1.85 -0.89
C MET A 61 10.26 2.18 -1.83
N THR A 62 11.15 1.19 -2.03
CA THR A 62 12.13 1.16 -3.11
C THR A 62 11.65 0.14 -4.15
N THR A 63 11.16 0.58 -5.31
CA THR A 63 10.92 -0.37 -6.42
C THR A 63 12.14 -0.44 -7.33
N GLN A 64 12.49 -1.64 -7.78
CA GLN A 64 13.43 -1.88 -8.87
C GLN A 64 12.63 -2.33 -10.11
N GLY A 65 12.85 -1.68 -11.26
CA GLY A 65 12.15 -2.03 -12.50
C GLY A 65 11.81 -0.80 -13.35
N ALA A 66 11.86 -0.97 -14.68
CA ALA A 66 11.51 0.06 -15.65
C ALA A 66 10.09 -0.11 -16.24
N ASP A 67 9.47 -1.28 -16.05
CA ASP A 67 8.26 -1.72 -16.74
C ASP A 67 6.98 -1.58 -15.90
N TYR A 68 5.82 -1.64 -16.54
CA TYR A 68 4.50 -1.52 -15.90
C TYR A 68 4.14 -2.80 -15.12
N GLU A 69 4.15 -2.72 -13.79
CA GLU A 69 3.81 -3.83 -12.90
C GLU A 69 2.30 -4.14 -12.94
N ARG A 70 1.97 -5.44 -12.94
CA ARG A 70 0.58 -5.90 -12.73
C ARG A 70 0.18 -5.66 -11.28
N PHE A 71 -1.11 -5.45 -11.03
CA PHE A 71 -1.58 -5.20 -9.66
C PHE A 71 -1.24 -6.32 -8.65
N GLY A 72 -1.11 -7.57 -9.12
CA GLY A 72 -0.66 -8.69 -8.29
C GLY A 72 0.84 -8.70 -7.96
N GLU A 73 1.64 -7.93 -8.69
CA GLU A 73 3.12 -7.87 -8.58
C GLU A 73 3.60 -6.61 -7.83
N VAL A 74 2.75 -5.59 -7.69
CA VAL A 74 3.03 -4.34 -6.97
C VAL A 74 3.17 -4.56 -5.45
N VAL A 75 2.79 -5.75 -4.96
CA VAL A 75 2.64 -6.07 -3.53
C VAL A 75 3.13 -7.45 -3.12
#